data_AF-A0A8J3HJ70-F1
#
_entry.id   AF-A0A8J3HJ70-F1
#
_cell.length_a   1.000
_cell.length_b   1.000
_cell.length_c   1.000
_cell.angle_alpha   90.00
_cell.angle_beta   90.00
_cell.angle_gamma   90.00
#
_symmetry.space_group_name_H-M   'P 1'
#
loop_
_entity.id
_entity.type
_entity.pdbx_description
1 polymer ?
#
loop_
_entity_poly.entity_id
_entity_poly.type
_entity_poly.pdbx_seq_one_letter_code
_entity_poly.pdbx_strand_id
1 'polypeptide(L)'
;MACVACGAAKALPGRCGACGHEPLEWRTEYRYPRPPRTWLIMTWVVVAAGIAHLAVIAYWMLVTARSIEFYESWDGTVSGLDRARFFDAFDTTTSSSEMVVAVGLVFVFAFAGWHFAVRKTLESVRVPASDVLTHWGFIVWRAGAIALLLLAFSRLNSPGIDTQDLAALRTAILDEKHGQEFYVWIRAAIGVLLLVAVIAIHRRVRVVLAAHTA
;
A
#
# COMPACT_ATOMS: atom_id res chain seq x y z
N MET A 1 32.06 -12.80 32.84
CA MET A 1 32.42 -12.99 31.42
C MET A 1 33.15 -14.32 31.31
N ALA A 2 32.61 -15.28 30.56
CA ALA A 2 33.20 -16.62 30.46
C ALA A 2 34.23 -16.69 29.32
N CYS A 3 35.39 -17.31 29.55
CA CYS A 3 36.36 -17.56 28.49
C CYS A 3 35.85 -18.64 27.52
N VAL A 4 35.87 -18.38 26.21
CA VAL A 4 35.41 -19.34 25.18
C VAL A 4 36.27 -20.61 25.13
N ALA A 5 37.57 -20.49 25.44
CA ALA A 5 38.49 -21.63 25.42
C ALA A 5 38.31 -22.59 26.61
N CYS A 6 37.90 -22.09 27.79
CA CYS A 6 37.92 -22.91 29.01
C CYS A 6 36.70 -22.73 29.94
N GLY A 7 35.71 -21.90 29.58
CA GLY A 7 34.48 -21.69 30.35
C GLY A 7 34.61 -20.88 31.65
N ALA A 8 35.80 -20.38 32.01
CA ALA A 8 36.03 -19.71 33.30
C ALA A 8 35.28 -18.37 33.41
N ALA A 9 34.47 -18.20 34.47
CA ALA A 9 33.47 -17.12 34.61
C ALA A 9 34.01 -15.68 34.81
N LYS A 10 35.32 -15.50 34.98
CA LYS A 10 35.96 -14.20 35.26
C LYS A 10 37.24 -14.01 34.44
N ALA A 11 37.11 -13.81 33.12
CA ALA A 11 38.23 -13.36 32.29
C ALA A 11 38.39 -11.83 32.39
N LEU A 12 39.61 -11.36 32.63
CA LEU A 12 40.01 -9.95 32.52
C LEU A 12 40.27 -9.59 31.04
N PRO A 13 40.18 -8.30 30.65
CA PRO A 13 40.57 -7.86 29.31
C PRO A 13 42.03 -8.24 29.00
N GLY A 14 42.25 -8.85 27.84
CA GLY A 14 43.58 -9.19 27.31
C GLY A 14 43.98 -10.66 27.48
N ARG A 15 43.70 -11.31 28.62
CA ARG A 15 44.12 -12.70 28.85
C ARG A 15 43.22 -13.42 29.84
N CYS A 16 42.84 -14.66 29.54
CA CYS A 16 42.15 -15.49 30.52
C CYS A 16 43.12 -15.88 31.64
N GLY A 17 42.85 -15.46 32.88
CA GLY A 17 43.67 -15.84 34.04
C GLY A 17 43.68 -17.35 34.34
N ALA A 18 42.73 -18.11 33.78
CA ALA A 18 42.61 -19.56 34.01
C ALA A 18 43.37 -20.40 32.96
N CYS A 19 43.35 -20.03 31.68
CA CYS A 19 43.97 -20.82 30.61
C CYS A 19 45.09 -20.09 29.85
N GLY A 20 45.37 -18.82 30.14
CA GLY A 20 46.46 -18.06 29.51
C GLY A 20 46.25 -17.72 28.03
N HIS A 21 45.20 -18.25 27.40
CA HIS A 21 44.87 -17.93 26.01
C HIS A 21 44.34 -16.51 25.88
N GLU A 22 44.78 -15.83 24.82
CA GLU A 22 44.14 -14.63 24.33
C GLU A 22 42.77 -15.03 23.75
N PRO A 23 41.67 -14.39 24.18
CA PRO A 23 40.35 -14.71 23.66
C PRO A 23 40.31 -14.37 22.16
N LEU A 24 40.12 -15.41 21.32
CA LEU A 24 40.14 -15.29 19.86
C LEU A 24 39.05 -14.40 19.26
N GLU A 25 38.01 -14.05 20.02
CA GLU A 25 37.07 -13.01 19.62
C GLU A 25 36.25 -12.64 20.85
N TRP A 26 36.26 -11.35 21.20
CA TRP A 26 35.28 -10.84 22.12
C TRP A 26 33.92 -10.95 21.44
N ARG A 27 33.10 -11.92 21.84
CA ARG A 27 31.64 -11.79 21.70
C ARG A 27 31.24 -10.61 22.58
N THR A 28 31.39 -9.41 22.03
CA THR A 28 30.55 -8.32 22.44
C THR A 28 29.14 -8.81 22.14
N GLU A 29 28.37 -9.12 23.19
CA GLU A 29 26.93 -9.19 23.09
C GLU A 29 26.50 -7.81 22.57
N TYR A 30 26.47 -7.65 21.25
CA TYR A 30 25.85 -6.52 20.60
C TYR A 30 24.38 -6.65 20.96
N ARG A 31 23.95 -5.98 22.03
CA ARG A 31 22.54 -5.72 22.26
C ARG A 31 22.08 -4.86 21.11
N TYR A 32 21.50 -5.50 20.11
CA TYR A 32 20.87 -4.81 19.01
C TYR A 32 19.81 -3.87 19.61
N PRO A 33 19.79 -2.60 19.18
CA PRO A 33 18.77 -1.66 19.65
C PRO A 33 17.40 -2.25 19.35
N ARG A 34 16.46 -2.12 20.30
CA ARG A 34 15.08 -2.53 20.08
C ARG A 34 14.57 -1.88 18.78
N PRO A 35 13.84 -2.61 17.92
CA PRO A 35 13.35 -2.06 16.68
C PRO A 35 12.51 -0.80 16.95
N PRO A 36 12.65 0.25 16.13
CA PRO A 36 11.97 1.51 16.38
C PRO A 36 10.45 1.34 16.28
N ARG A 37 9.72 1.89 17.25
CA ARG A 37 8.24 1.85 17.30
C ARG A 37 7.58 2.42 16.05
N THR A 38 8.27 3.32 15.34
CA THR A 38 7.80 3.97 14.12
C THR A 38 7.44 2.96 13.03
N TRP A 39 8.18 1.86 12.86
CA TRP A 39 7.86 0.84 11.86
C TRP A 39 6.54 0.11 12.16
N LEU A 40 6.27 -0.19 13.43
CA LEU A 40 5.00 -0.81 13.84
C LEU A 40 3.83 0.14 13.57
N ILE A 41 3.96 1.41 13.97
CA ILE A 41 2.94 2.43 13.74
C ILE A 41 2.67 2.58 12.24
N MET A 42 3.73 2.74 11.44
CA MET A 42 3.58 2.90 9.99
C MET A 42 2.98 1.66 9.33
N THR A 43 3.19 0.46 9.86
CA THR A 43 2.55 -0.77 9.35
C THR A 43 1.04 -0.69 9.51
N TRP A 44 0.56 -0.27 10.68
CA TRP A 44 -0.88 -0.11 10.90
C TRP A 44 -1.48 1.04 10.09
N VAL A 45 -0.75 2.13 9.92
CA VAL A 45 -1.17 3.26 9.07
C VAL A 45 -1.34 2.82 7.62
N VAL A 46 -0.37 2.11 7.02
CA VAL A 46 -0.50 1.65 5.63
C VAL A 46 -1.60 0.60 5.47
N VAL A 47 -1.79 -0.29 6.45
CA VAL A 47 -2.89 -1.28 6.42
C VAL A 47 -4.24 -0.60 6.49
N ALA A 48 -4.42 0.35 7.41
CA ALA A 48 -5.66 1.11 7.54
C ALA A 48 -5.97 1.92 6.27
N ALA A 49 -4.95 2.59 5.70
CA ALA A 49 -5.10 3.31 4.45
C ALA A 49 -5.46 2.39 3.28
N GLY A 50 -4.87 1.19 3.21
CA GLY A 50 -5.20 0.21 2.17
C GLY A 50 -6.61 -0.36 2.31
N ILE A 51 -7.07 -0.65 3.53
CA ILE A 51 -8.45 -1.08 3.79
C ILE A 51 -9.44 0.02 3.40
N ALA A 52 -9.17 1.27 3.80
CA ALA A 52 -9.98 2.42 3.43
C ALA A 52 -10.04 2.59 1.90
N HIS A 53 -8.91 2.44 1.21
CA HIS A 53 -8.86 2.50 -0.25
C HIS A 53 -9.73 1.43 -0.91
N LEU A 54 -9.64 0.17 -0.46
CA LEU A 54 -10.47 -0.91 -0.98
C LEU A 54 -11.96 -0.72 -0.68
N ALA A 55 -12.30 -0.21 0.49
CA ALA A 55 -13.69 0.11 0.85
C ALA A 55 -14.28 1.19 -0.05
N VAL A 56 -13.50 2.25 -0.35
CA VAL A 56 -13.92 3.34 -1.25
C VAL A 56 -14.03 2.84 -2.69
N ILE A 57 -13.14 1.95 -3.14
CA ILE A 57 -13.27 1.28 -4.43
C ILE A 57 -14.57 0.46 -4.51
N ALA A 58 -14.85 -0.37 -3.49
CA ALA A 58 -16.06 -1.18 -3.46
C ALA A 58 -17.33 -0.31 -3.46
N TYR A 59 -17.33 0.78 -2.70
CA TYR A 59 -18.41 1.78 -2.73
C TYR A 59 -18.58 2.39 -4.12
N TRP A 60 -17.49 2.81 -4.76
CA TRP A 60 -17.53 3.38 -6.10
C TRP A 60 -18.02 2.39 -7.16
N MET A 61 -17.65 1.10 -7.06
CA MET A 61 -18.19 0.04 -7.92
C MET A 61 -19.71 -0.07 -7.77
N LEU A 62 -20.24 -0.03 -6.54
CA LEU A 62 -21.68 -0.07 -6.28
C LEU A 62 -22.41 1.15 -6.86
N VAL A 63 -21.86 2.36 -6.67
CA VAL A 63 -22.41 3.60 -7.23
C VAL A 63 -22.41 3.54 -8.76
N THR A 64 -21.32 3.06 -9.37
CA THR A 64 -21.17 2.95 -10.81
C THR A 64 -22.14 1.93 -11.40
N ALA A 65 -22.26 0.74 -10.79
CA ALA A 65 -23.21 -0.29 -11.23
C ALA A 65 -24.66 0.22 -11.20
N ARG A 66 -25.07 0.88 -10.10
CA ARG A 66 -26.40 1.50 -10.00
C ARG A 66 -26.61 2.60 -11.05
N SER A 67 -25.57 3.37 -11.34
CA SER A 67 -25.64 4.43 -12.36
C SER A 67 -25.80 3.84 -13.75
N ILE A 68 -25.07 2.76 -14.08
CA ILE A 68 -25.22 2.04 -15.35
C ILE A 68 -26.65 1.50 -15.48
N GLU A 69 -27.18 0.81 -14.48
CA GLU A 69 -28.57 0.31 -14.49
C GLU A 69 -29.59 1.44 -14.70
N PHE A 70 -29.38 2.61 -14.06
CA PHE A 70 -30.21 3.79 -14.26
C PHE A 70 -30.12 4.31 -15.69
N TYR A 71 -28.92 4.48 -16.25
CA TYR A 71 -28.75 4.95 -17.62
C TYR A 71 -29.29 3.95 -18.65
N GLU A 72 -29.13 2.65 -18.43
CA GLU A 72 -29.66 1.59 -19.31
C GLU A 72 -31.20 1.55 -19.31
N SER A 73 -31.83 1.76 -18.15
CA SER A 73 -33.29 1.77 -18.02
C SER A 73 -33.95 3.10 -18.41
N TRP A 74 -33.18 4.18 -18.58
CA TRP A 74 -33.70 5.48 -18.97
C TRP A 74 -34.14 5.52 -20.45
N ASP A 75 -35.40 5.88 -20.69
CA ASP A 75 -36.05 5.89 -22.01
C ASP A 75 -35.85 7.20 -22.79
N GLY A 76 -35.10 8.16 -22.22
CA GLY A 76 -34.81 9.45 -22.86
C GLY A 76 -35.98 10.43 -22.86
N THR A 77 -37.10 10.11 -22.22
CA THR A 77 -38.23 11.05 -22.12
C THR A 77 -37.96 12.09 -21.03
N VAL A 78 -38.07 13.37 -21.40
CA VAL A 78 -37.64 14.49 -20.56
C VAL A 78 -38.82 15.02 -19.75
N SER A 79 -39.03 14.45 -18.56
CA SER A 79 -39.61 15.24 -17.47
C SER A 79 -38.49 16.01 -16.76
N GLY A 80 -38.77 17.21 -16.25
CA GLY A 80 -37.77 18.01 -15.53
C GLY A 80 -37.20 17.30 -14.29
N LEU A 81 -37.95 16.35 -13.72
CA LEU A 81 -37.53 15.53 -12.59
C LEU A 81 -36.47 14.48 -12.99
N ASP A 82 -36.55 13.93 -14.21
CA ASP A 82 -35.61 12.92 -14.71
C ASP A 82 -34.26 13.54 -15.09
N ARG A 83 -34.27 14.79 -15.57
CA ARG A 83 -33.03 15.55 -15.83
C ARG A 83 -32.25 15.84 -14.55
N ALA A 84 -32.92 16.18 -13.46
CA ALA A 84 -32.26 16.41 -12.16
C ALA A 84 -31.64 15.12 -11.61
N ARG A 85 -32.35 13.99 -11.68
CA ARG A 85 -31.84 12.67 -11.26
C ARG A 85 -30.65 12.21 -12.11
N PHE A 86 -30.66 12.52 -13.40
CA PHE A 86 -29.56 12.22 -14.31
C PHE A 86 -28.27 12.94 -13.88
N PHE A 87 -28.33 14.25 -13.65
CA PHE A 87 -27.16 15.01 -13.21
C PHE A 87 -26.72 14.65 -11.79
N ASP A 88 -27.66 14.34 -10.88
CA ASP A 88 -27.33 13.86 -9.53
C ASP A 88 -26.56 12.53 -9.57
N ALA A 89 -26.97 11.58 -10.42
CA ALA A 89 -26.25 10.33 -10.62
C ALA A 89 -24.86 10.54 -11.24
N PHE A 90 -24.75 11.48 -12.19
CA PHE A 90 -23.48 11.88 -12.80
C PHE A 90 -22.52 12.49 -11.78
N ASP A 91 -22.97 13.51 -11.03
CA ASP A 91 -22.19 14.21 -10.00
C ASP A 91 -21.77 13.28 -8.88
N THR A 92 -22.66 12.40 -8.42
CA THR A 92 -22.37 11.40 -7.40
C THR A 92 -21.25 10.46 -7.87
N THR A 93 -21.28 10.01 -9.13
CA THR A 93 -20.24 9.13 -9.66
C THR A 93 -18.91 9.84 -9.83
N THR A 94 -18.93 11.11 -10.26
CA THR A 94 -17.74 11.95 -10.44
C THR A 94 -17.08 12.25 -9.10
N SER A 95 -17.84 12.73 -8.11
CA SER A 95 -17.34 13.00 -6.75
C SER A 95 -16.79 11.73 -6.09
N SER A 96 -17.47 10.59 -6.26
CA SER A 96 -16.98 9.31 -5.74
C SER A 96 -15.66 8.88 -6.41
N SER A 97 -15.46 9.22 -7.69
CA SER A 97 -14.19 8.93 -8.39
C SER A 97 -13.02 9.77 -7.86
N GLU A 98 -13.26 11.03 -7.50
CA GLU A 98 -12.27 11.90 -6.86
C GLU A 98 -11.88 11.37 -5.48
N MET A 99 -12.86 10.85 -4.71
CA MET A 99 -12.59 10.17 -3.44
C MET A 99 -11.68 8.95 -3.62
N VAL A 100 -11.93 8.11 -4.64
CA VAL A 100 -11.05 6.95 -4.95
C VAL A 100 -9.62 7.42 -5.22
N VAL A 101 -9.44 8.52 -5.97
CA VAL A 101 -8.13 9.10 -6.27
C VAL A 101 -7.47 9.65 -5.01
N ALA A 102 -8.17 10.47 -4.24
CA ALA A 102 -7.64 11.08 -3.02
C ALA A 102 -7.18 10.04 -1.99
N VAL A 103 -8.03 9.04 -1.72
CA VAL A 103 -7.71 7.95 -0.79
C VAL A 103 -6.61 7.03 -1.36
N GLY A 104 -6.60 6.81 -2.68
CA GLY A 104 -5.51 6.11 -3.37
C GLY A 104 -4.16 6.80 -3.18
N LEU A 105 -4.10 8.14 -3.31
CA LEU A 105 -2.89 8.91 -3.05
C LEU A 105 -2.44 8.79 -1.59
N VAL A 106 -3.37 8.90 -0.63
CA VAL A 106 -3.07 8.69 0.80
C VAL A 106 -2.46 7.31 1.03
N PHE A 107 -3.02 6.26 0.40
CA PHE A 107 -2.48 4.91 0.49
C PHE A 107 -1.06 4.80 -0.09
N VAL A 108 -0.80 5.40 -1.27
CA VAL A 108 0.55 5.42 -1.87
C VAL A 108 1.56 6.14 -0.97
N PHE A 109 1.20 7.29 -0.39
CA PHE A 109 2.09 8.02 0.53
C PHE A 109 2.33 7.25 1.84
N ALA A 110 1.29 6.67 2.42
CA ALA A 110 1.40 5.82 3.61
C ALA A 110 2.32 4.62 3.33
N PHE A 111 2.19 4.01 2.15
CA PHE A 111 3.07 2.94 1.70
C PHE A 111 4.52 3.40 1.58
N ALA A 112 4.77 4.54 0.92
CA ALA A 112 6.13 5.08 0.77
C ALA A 112 6.79 5.36 2.13
N GLY A 113 6.06 5.95 3.07
CA GLY A 113 6.53 6.19 4.43
C GLY A 113 6.79 4.90 5.20
N TRP A 114 5.90 3.90 5.09
CA TRP A 114 6.11 2.58 5.68
C TRP A 114 7.35 1.88 5.14
N HIS A 115 7.57 1.93 3.83
CA HIS A 115 8.76 1.36 3.21
C HIS A 115 10.05 2.01 3.72
N PHE A 116 10.08 3.34 3.85
CA PHE A 116 11.21 4.04 4.46
C PHE A 116 11.47 3.58 5.91
N ALA A 117 10.40 3.40 6.70
CA ALA A 117 10.51 2.91 8.07
C ALA A 117 11.04 1.46 8.15
N VAL A 118 10.65 0.59 7.23
CA VAL A 118 11.21 -0.78 7.11
C VAL A 118 12.70 -0.72 6.85
N ARG A 119 13.15 0.07 5.86
CA ARG A 119 14.57 0.21 5.53
C ARG A 119 15.38 0.71 6.72
N LYS A 120 14.91 1.75 7.39
CA LYS A 120 15.56 2.30 8.60
C LYS A 120 15.65 1.27 9.73
N THR A 121 14.64 0.44 9.87
CA THR A 121 14.63 -0.65 10.86
C THR A 121 15.68 -1.69 10.53
N LEU A 122 15.78 -2.15 9.28
CA LEU A 122 16.78 -3.12 8.85
C LEU A 122 18.22 -2.55 8.95
N GLU A 123 18.40 -1.29 8.57
CA GLU A 123 19.68 -0.55 8.73
C GLU A 123 20.11 -0.51 10.21
N SER A 124 19.18 -0.31 11.14
CA SER A 124 19.48 -0.25 12.58
C SER A 124 20.00 -1.57 13.17
N VAL A 125 19.66 -2.70 12.55
CA VAL A 125 20.14 -4.04 12.92
C VAL A 125 21.22 -4.57 11.97
N ARG A 126 21.74 -3.71 11.07
CA ARG A 126 22.78 -4.04 10.08
C ARG A 126 22.41 -5.19 9.13
N VAL A 127 21.10 -5.40 8.90
CA VAL A 127 20.63 -6.40 7.92
C VAL A 127 20.48 -5.72 6.56
N PRO A 128 21.10 -6.27 5.49
CA PRO A 128 20.91 -5.77 4.14
C PRO A 128 19.44 -5.84 3.75
N ALA A 129 18.89 -4.73 3.24
CA ALA A 129 17.49 -4.69 2.81
C ALA A 129 17.20 -5.71 1.70
N SER A 130 18.20 -6.05 0.87
CA SER A 130 18.13 -7.07 -0.18
C SER A 130 17.74 -8.46 0.32
N ASP A 131 18.11 -8.79 1.55
CA ASP A 131 17.94 -10.13 2.11
C ASP A 131 16.51 -10.35 2.58
N VAL A 132 15.81 -9.26 2.91
CA VAL A 132 14.42 -9.27 3.40
C VAL A 132 13.45 -8.90 2.28
N LEU A 133 13.82 -7.90 1.47
CA LEU A 133 13.07 -7.41 0.32
C LEU A 133 13.55 -8.14 -0.94
N THR A 134 13.30 -9.46 -1.01
CA THR A 134 13.60 -10.26 -2.20
C THR A 134 13.03 -9.62 -3.46
N HIS A 135 13.77 -9.74 -4.56
CA HIS A 135 13.59 -9.04 -5.85
C HIS A 135 12.14 -8.86 -6.33
N TRP A 136 11.27 -9.88 -6.20
CA TRP A 136 9.87 -9.81 -6.65
C TRP A 136 8.99 -8.86 -5.82
N GLY A 137 9.17 -8.80 -4.50
CA GLY A 137 8.35 -7.94 -3.62
C GLY A 137 8.63 -6.46 -3.86
N PHE A 138 9.87 -6.14 -4.23
CA PHE A 138 10.30 -4.80 -4.62
C PHE A 138 9.76 -4.39 -6.01
N ILE A 139 9.75 -5.33 -6.97
CA ILE A 139 9.20 -5.09 -8.32
C ILE A 139 7.69 -4.88 -8.26
N VAL A 140 6.95 -5.77 -7.58
CA VAL A 140 5.49 -5.66 -7.42
C VAL A 140 5.12 -4.35 -6.71
N TRP A 141 5.90 -3.94 -5.70
CA TRP A 141 5.71 -2.66 -5.03
C TRP A 141 5.85 -1.45 -5.98
N ARG A 142 6.99 -1.33 -6.67
CA ARG A 142 7.23 -0.16 -7.54
C ARG A 142 6.25 -0.11 -8.69
N ALA A 143 6.00 -1.25 -9.34
CA ALA A 143 5.05 -1.34 -10.42
C ALA A 143 3.62 -1.00 -9.95
N GLY A 144 3.18 -1.55 -8.81
CA GLY A 144 1.85 -1.30 -8.26
C GLY A 144 1.64 0.14 -7.83
N ALA A 145 2.60 0.74 -7.11
CA ALA A 145 2.50 2.14 -6.69
C ALA A 145 2.51 3.11 -7.89
N ILE A 146 3.36 2.85 -8.89
CA ILE A 146 3.40 3.65 -10.13
C ILE A 146 2.10 3.48 -10.91
N ALA A 147 1.58 2.25 -11.03
CA ALA A 147 0.32 1.99 -11.71
C ALA A 147 -0.85 2.73 -11.04
N LEU A 148 -0.92 2.74 -9.70
CA LEU A 148 -1.94 3.52 -8.98
C LEU A 148 -1.81 5.03 -9.25
N LEU A 149 -0.59 5.57 -9.31
CA LEU A 149 -0.36 6.97 -9.65
C LEU A 149 -0.77 7.28 -11.09
N LEU A 150 -0.35 6.47 -12.07
CA LEU A 150 -0.71 6.65 -13.47
C LEU A 150 -2.23 6.61 -13.66
N LEU A 151 -2.90 5.67 -13.00
CA LEU A 151 -4.36 5.56 -13.04
C LEU A 151 -5.03 6.75 -12.35
N ALA A 152 -4.44 7.34 -11.32
CA ALA A 152 -4.97 8.55 -10.69
C ALA A 152 -4.93 9.76 -11.64
N PHE A 153 -3.85 9.91 -12.41
CA PHE A 153 -3.67 11.06 -13.31
C PHE A 153 -4.34 10.90 -14.68
N SER A 154 -4.65 9.68 -15.13
CA SER A 154 -5.32 9.45 -16.43
C SER A 154 -6.74 10.02 -16.52
N ARG A 155 -7.36 10.38 -15.39
CA ARG A 155 -8.70 11.01 -15.31
C ARG A 155 -8.71 12.50 -15.68
N LEU A 156 -7.55 13.15 -15.83
CA LEU A 156 -7.48 14.60 -16.08
C LEU A 156 -7.91 15.04 -17.50
N ASN A 157 -8.15 14.10 -18.42
CA ASN A 157 -8.51 14.38 -19.81
C ASN A 157 -9.85 13.75 -20.20
N SER A 158 -10.95 14.12 -19.52
CA SER A 158 -12.28 13.80 -20.05
C SER A 158 -12.66 14.86 -21.10
N PRO A 159 -12.97 14.46 -22.36
CA PRO A 159 -13.47 15.41 -23.35
C PRO A 159 -14.79 16.01 -22.88
N GLY A 160 -14.94 17.33 -23.00
CA GLY A 160 -16.19 18.01 -22.67
C GLY A 160 -17.32 17.47 -23.55
N ILE A 161 -18.32 16.85 -22.94
CA ILE A 161 -19.46 16.30 -23.67
C ILE A 161 -20.44 17.43 -23.98
N ASP A 162 -20.84 17.55 -25.24
CA ASP A 162 -21.88 18.49 -25.67
C ASP A 162 -23.24 18.04 -25.11
N THR A 163 -23.89 18.92 -24.35
CA THR A 163 -25.10 18.61 -23.56
C THR A 163 -26.40 18.77 -24.35
N GLN A 164 -26.32 19.11 -25.64
CA GLN A 164 -27.48 19.40 -26.48
C GLN A 164 -28.17 18.15 -27.04
N ASP A 165 -27.47 17.02 -27.18
CA ASP A 165 -28.03 15.73 -27.59
C ASP A 165 -28.01 14.74 -26.42
N LEU A 166 -29.16 14.52 -25.80
CA LEU A 166 -29.30 13.63 -24.65
C LEU A 166 -29.07 12.15 -24.98
N ALA A 167 -29.36 11.73 -26.22
CA ALA A 167 -29.12 10.35 -26.65
C ALA A 167 -27.62 10.11 -26.84
N ALA A 168 -26.91 11.07 -27.46
CA ALA A 168 -25.45 11.03 -27.60
C ALA A 168 -24.73 11.17 -26.25
N LEU A 169 -25.26 11.99 -25.33
CA LEU A 169 -24.74 12.13 -23.98
C LEU A 169 -24.85 10.82 -23.18
N ARG A 170 -26.00 10.12 -23.29
CA ARG A 170 -26.22 8.83 -22.64
C ARG A 170 -25.25 7.77 -23.11
N THR A 171 -25.05 7.62 -24.42
CA THR A 171 -24.12 6.63 -24.98
C THR A 171 -22.68 6.94 -24.58
N ALA A 172 -22.26 8.20 -24.65
CA ALA A 172 -20.94 8.63 -24.21
C ALA A 172 -20.69 8.33 -22.71
N ILE A 173 -21.68 8.57 -21.85
CA ILE A 173 -21.58 8.26 -20.41
C ILE A 173 -21.48 6.74 -20.19
N LEU A 174 -22.30 5.94 -20.85
CA LEU A 174 -22.25 4.48 -20.72
C LEU A 174 -20.90 3.92 -21.16
N ASP A 175 -20.38 4.34 -22.31
CA ASP A 175 -19.05 3.94 -22.78
C ASP A 175 -17.95 4.34 -21.78
N GLU A 176 -18.03 5.56 -21.23
CA GLU A 176 -17.12 6.01 -20.18
C GLU A 176 -17.23 5.14 -18.92
N LYS A 177 -18.44 4.82 -18.45
CA LYS A 177 -18.66 4.01 -17.24
C LYS A 177 -18.15 2.58 -17.42
N HIS A 178 -18.42 1.94 -18.56
CA HIS A 178 -17.91 0.59 -18.84
C HIS A 178 -16.38 0.58 -18.92
N GLY A 179 -15.77 1.58 -19.56
CA GLY A 179 -14.31 1.73 -19.55
C GLY A 179 -13.75 1.91 -18.13
N GLN A 180 -14.41 2.73 -17.31
CA GLN A 180 -14.00 2.99 -15.92
C GLN A 180 -14.14 1.76 -15.02
N GLU A 181 -15.13 0.89 -15.25
CA GLU A 181 -15.32 -0.35 -14.49
C GLU A 181 -14.06 -1.23 -14.58
N PHE A 182 -13.54 -1.44 -15.78
CA PHE A 182 -12.32 -2.21 -16.00
C PHE A 182 -11.11 -1.62 -15.25
N TYR A 183 -10.93 -0.31 -15.31
CA TYR A 183 -9.82 0.36 -14.60
C TYR A 183 -9.92 0.22 -13.09
N VAL A 184 -11.14 0.16 -12.53
CA VAL A 184 -11.30 0.03 -11.10
C VAL A 184 -11.10 -1.39 -10.60
N TRP A 185 -11.43 -2.41 -11.40
CA TRP A 185 -10.99 -3.77 -11.12
C TRP A 185 -9.46 -3.88 -11.05
N ILE A 186 -8.76 -3.22 -11.97
CA ILE A 186 -7.29 -3.13 -11.94
C ILE A 186 -6.81 -2.44 -10.66
N ARG A 187 -7.39 -1.29 -10.27
CA ARG A 187 -7.03 -0.57 -9.03
C ARG A 187 -7.25 -1.45 -7.79
N ALA A 188 -8.38 -2.15 -7.72
CA ALA A 188 -8.69 -3.07 -6.62
C ALA A 188 -7.65 -4.19 -6.52
N ALA A 189 -7.33 -4.84 -7.63
CA ALA A 189 -6.34 -5.91 -7.68
C ALA A 189 -4.96 -5.42 -7.22
N ILE A 190 -4.51 -4.26 -7.70
CA ILE A 190 -3.25 -3.65 -7.26
C ILE A 190 -3.28 -3.32 -5.76
N GLY A 191 -4.38 -2.75 -5.26
CA GLY A 191 -4.55 -2.43 -3.84
C GLY A 191 -4.44 -3.67 -2.94
N VAL A 192 -5.08 -4.76 -3.33
CA VAL A 192 -4.99 -6.06 -2.63
C VAL A 192 -3.56 -6.60 -2.67
N LEU A 193 -2.91 -6.61 -3.84
CA LEU A 193 -1.53 -7.08 -3.99
C LEU A 193 -0.56 -6.30 -3.10
N LEU A 194 -0.70 -4.97 -3.02
CA LEU A 194 0.13 -4.13 -2.15
C LEU A 194 -0.10 -4.43 -0.67
N LEU A 195 -1.35 -4.64 -0.24
CA LEU A 195 -1.64 -5.04 1.15
C LEU A 195 -1.05 -6.41 1.50
N VAL A 196 -1.17 -7.39 0.60
CA VAL A 196 -0.56 -8.71 0.78
C VAL A 196 0.96 -8.59 0.89
N ALA A 197 1.58 -7.74 0.05
CA ALA A 197 3.01 -7.47 0.11
C ALA A 197 3.43 -6.84 1.45
N VAL A 198 2.67 -5.86 1.96
CA VAL A 198 2.92 -5.25 3.30
C VAL A 198 2.91 -6.32 4.38
N ILE A 199 1.88 -7.18 4.41
CA ILE A 199 1.74 -8.23 5.42
C ILE A 199 2.89 -9.24 5.34
N ALA A 200 3.24 -9.67 4.12
CA ALA A 200 4.34 -10.61 3.89
C ALA A 200 5.68 -10.04 4.34
N ILE A 201 5.99 -8.80 3.96
CA ILE A 201 7.23 -8.11 4.36
C ILE A 201 7.25 -7.88 5.88
N HIS A 202 6.13 -7.44 6.48
CA HIS A 202 6.03 -7.26 7.93
C HIS A 202 6.39 -8.55 8.68
N ARG A 203 5.85 -9.70 8.25
CA ARG A 203 6.17 -11.01 8.83
C ARG A 203 7.66 -11.34 8.69
N ARG A 204 8.25 -11.11 7.52
CA ARG A 204 9.69 -11.36 7.28
C ARG A 204 10.58 -10.48 8.16
N VAL A 205 10.28 -9.19 8.23
CA VAL A 205 11.01 -8.24 9.10
C VAL A 205 10.90 -8.68 10.57
N ARG A 206 9.73 -9.12 11.04
CA ARG A 206 9.58 -9.66 12.40
C ARG A 206 10.47 -10.87 12.68
N VAL A 207 10.53 -11.83 11.75
CA VAL A 207 11.37 -13.03 11.89
C VAL A 207 12.84 -12.65 11.98
N VAL A 208 13.29 -11.75 11.12
CA VAL A 208 14.67 -11.25 11.11
C VAL A 208 15.00 -10.52 12.41
N LEU A 209 14.13 -9.62 12.87
CA LEU A 209 14.34 -8.90 14.12
C LEU A 209 14.39 -9.83 15.34
N ALA A 210 13.54 -10.86 15.38
CA ALA A 210 13.56 -11.86 16.46
C ALA A 210 14.89 -12.63 16.48
N ALA A 211 15.41 -13.02 15.32
CA ALA A 211 16.68 -13.73 15.21
C ALA A 211 17.90 -12.90 15.66
N HIS A 212 17.82 -11.57 15.60
CA HIS A 212 18.91 -10.67 16.00
C HIS A 212 18.75 -10.11 17.42
N THR A 213 17.61 -10.34 18.08
CA THR A 213 17.37 -9.83 19.45
C THR A 213 17.33 -10.94 20.51
N ALA A 214 17.35 -12.21 20.09
CA ALA A 214 17.51 -13.39 20.95
C ALA A 214 19.00 -13.71 21.17
#